data_AF-A0A2R6E801-F1
#
_entry.id   AF-A0A2R6E801-F1
#
_cell.length_a   1.000
_cell.length_b   1.000
_cell.length_c   1.000
_cell.angle_alpha   90.00
_cell.angle_beta   90.00
_cell.angle_gamma   90.00
#
_symmetry.space_group_name_H-M   'P 1'
#
loop_
_entity.id
_entity.type
_entity.pdbx_description
1 polymer ?
#
loop_
_entity_poly.entity_id
_entity_poly.type
_entity_poly.pdbx_seq_one_letter_code
_entity_poly.pdbx_strand_id
1 'polypeptide(L)'
;LDLEADPLHVLAFFGCIKLGLWTPYVQLGINGLGNIALWLYWFLISSHLAMALEAFLIHRYAAFSVPSVAIALAWYGFNDVVDYFVPILEGPHHTVLRAEVVTGGIDHSLPAHDLAAAWAVVLTFLATFLALATRVEKVKRAAGES
;
A
#
# COMPACT_ATOMS: atom_id res chain seq x y z
N LEU A 1 7.85 24.95 -5.87
CA LEU A 1 8.70 23.86 -5.31
C LEU A 1 7.89 22.92 -4.41
N ASP A 2 7.43 23.30 -3.22
CA ASP A 2 6.72 22.34 -2.31
C ASP A 2 5.34 21.87 -2.83
N LEU A 3 4.58 22.71 -3.55
CA LEU A 3 3.28 22.33 -4.11
C LEU A 3 3.40 21.45 -5.38
N GLU A 4 4.49 21.59 -6.15
CA GLU A 4 4.71 20.82 -7.38
C GLU A 4 5.09 19.37 -7.06
N ALA A 5 5.76 19.14 -5.93
CA ALA A 5 6.15 17.82 -5.47
C ALA A 5 5.12 17.17 -4.53
N ASP A 6 4.12 17.90 -4.02
CA ASP A 6 3.12 17.38 -3.08
C ASP A 6 2.39 16.12 -3.62
N PRO A 7 1.93 16.06 -4.89
CA PRO A 7 1.34 14.82 -5.43
C PRO A 7 2.30 13.63 -5.36
N LEU A 8 3.59 13.85 -5.68
CA LEU A 8 4.61 12.81 -5.63
C LEU A 8 4.88 12.36 -4.19
N HIS A 9 4.93 13.29 -3.24
CA HIS A 9 5.11 12.97 -1.83
C HIS A 9 3.92 12.20 -1.26
N VAL A 10 2.69 12.56 -1.62
CA VAL A 10 1.50 11.83 -1.17
C VAL A 10 1.42 10.45 -1.84
N LEU A 11 1.82 10.31 -3.11
CA LEU A 11 1.95 9.01 -3.77
C LEU A 11 2.99 8.12 -3.08
N ALA A 12 4.14 8.69 -2.71
CA ALA A 12 5.18 7.98 -1.96
C ALA A 12 4.67 7.57 -0.57
N PHE A 13 3.93 8.46 0.12
CA PHE A 13 3.34 8.15 1.42
C PHE A 13 2.39 6.96 1.35
N PHE A 14 1.47 6.96 0.39
CA PHE A 14 0.56 5.84 0.17
C PHE A 14 1.33 4.55 -0.16
N GLY A 15 2.35 4.63 -1.03
CA GLY A 15 3.16 3.47 -1.42
C GLY A 15 3.93 2.87 -0.26
N CYS A 16 4.57 3.72 0.55
CA CYS A 16 5.27 3.32 1.77
C CYS A 16 4.35 2.58 2.74
N ILE A 17 3.15 3.10 3.02
CA ILE A 17 2.17 2.44 3.90
C ILE A 17 1.64 1.15 3.26
N LYS A 18 1.16 1.24 2.03
CA LYS A 18 0.45 0.13 1.37
C LYS A 18 1.39 -1.02 1.07
N LEU A 19 2.45 -0.79 0.30
CA LEU A 19 3.40 -1.86 -0.05
C LEU A 19 4.19 -2.29 1.20
N GLY A 20 4.56 -1.35 2.05
CA GLY A 20 5.34 -1.63 3.26
C GLY A 20 4.62 -2.52 4.27
N LEU A 21 3.29 -2.45 4.37
CA LEU A 21 2.49 -3.29 5.27
C LEU A 21 1.83 -4.49 4.59
N TRP A 22 1.56 -4.41 3.29
CA TRP A 22 0.98 -5.52 2.55
C TRP A 22 1.96 -6.68 2.44
N THR A 23 3.23 -6.40 2.08
CA THR A 23 4.23 -7.45 1.88
C THR A 23 4.48 -8.28 3.15
N PRO A 24 4.73 -7.70 4.34
CA PRO A 24 4.86 -8.48 5.57
C PRO A 24 3.63 -9.30 5.90
N TYR A 25 2.42 -8.74 5.72
CA TYR A 25 1.17 -9.46 5.95
C TYR A 25 1.05 -10.68 5.05
N VAL A 26 1.30 -10.52 3.75
CA VAL A 26 1.22 -11.63 2.79
C VAL A 26 2.29 -12.68 3.07
N GLN A 27 3.53 -12.27 3.38
CA GLN A 27 4.60 -13.25 3.62
C GLN A 27 4.38 -14.03 4.94
N LEU A 28 4.01 -13.35 6.03
CA LEU A 28 3.84 -13.98 7.33
C LEU A 28 2.49 -14.70 7.47
N GLY A 29 1.43 -14.16 6.87
CA GLY A 29 0.05 -14.62 7.06
C GLY A 29 -0.49 -15.53 5.95
N ILE A 30 0.08 -15.47 4.74
CA ILE A 30 -0.47 -16.17 3.56
C ILE A 30 0.56 -17.12 2.94
N ASN A 31 1.72 -16.60 2.50
CA ASN A 31 2.67 -17.36 1.67
C ASN A 31 3.66 -18.22 2.48
N GLY A 32 4.15 -17.72 3.62
CA GLY A 32 5.28 -18.32 4.34
C GLY A 32 6.59 -18.32 3.53
N LEU A 33 7.62 -18.99 4.08
CA LEU A 33 8.97 -19.02 3.50
C LEU A 33 9.01 -19.62 2.08
N GLY A 34 8.27 -20.72 1.86
CA GLY A 34 8.33 -21.51 0.63
C GLY A 34 9.77 -21.90 0.26
N ASN A 35 10.15 -21.66 -1.00
CA ASN A 35 11.49 -21.94 -1.53
C ASN A 35 12.45 -20.74 -1.51
N ILE A 36 12.07 -19.65 -0.84
CA ILE A 36 12.94 -18.45 -0.73
C ILE A 36 14.05 -18.74 0.28
N ALA A 37 15.29 -18.35 -0.02
CA ALA A 37 16.37 -18.43 0.96
C ALA A 37 16.02 -17.62 2.22
N LEU A 38 16.27 -18.19 3.41
CA LEU A 38 15.81 -17.63 4.68
C LEU A 38 16.20 -16.15 4.89
N TRP A 39 17.41 -15.78 4.47
CA TRP A 39 17.89 -14.40 4.60
C TRP A 39 17.15 -13.44 3.64
N LEU A 40 16.82 -13.86 2.42
CA LEU A 40 16.02 -13.07 1.48
C LEU A 40 14.58 -12.90 1.95
N TYR A 41 14.01 -13.92 2.59
CA TYR A 41 12.67 -13.84 3.17
C TYR A 41 12.60 -12.79 4.27
N TRP A 42 13.56 -12.81 5.21
CA TRP A 42 13.62 -11.80 6.26
C TRP A 42 13.99 -10.42 5.75
N PHE A 43 14.89 -10.33 4.75
CA PHE A 43 15.19 -9.06 4.09
C PHE A 43 13.94 -8.46 3.44
N LEU A 44 13.15 -9.26 2.72
CA LEU A 44 11.91 -8.82 2.09
C LEU A 44 10.93 -8.24 3.11
N ILE A 45 10.70 -8.95 4.22
CA ILE A 45 9.80 -8.47 5.27
C ILE A 45 10.34 -7.18 5.91
N SER A 46 11.61 -7.18 6.31
CA SER A 46 12.20 -6.09 7.08
C SER A 46 12.33 -4.80 6.26
N SER A 47 12.69 -4.92 4.98
CA SER A 47 12.78 -3.77 4.07
C SER A 47 11.42 -3.12 3.83
N HIS A 48 10.35 -3.91 3.74
CA HIS A 48 9.00 -3.36 3.58
C HIS A 48 8.48 -2.72 4.87
N LEU A 49 8.79 -3.31 6.04
CA LEU A 49 8.52 -2.64 7.31
C LEU A 49 9.29 -1.31 7.42
N ALA A 50 10.53 -1.24 6.93
CA ALA A 50 11.28 0.01 6.86
C ALA A 50 10.61 1.02 5.92
N MET A 51 10.08 0.61 4.76
CA MET A 51 9.28 1.49 3.90
C MET A 51 8.05 2.05 4.64
N ALA A 52 7.33 1.21 5.40
CA ALA A 52 6.20 1.69 6.20
C ALA A 52 6.63 2.73 7.26
N LEU A 53 7.82 2.59 7.83
CA LEU A 53 8.41 3.57 8.74
C LEU A 53 8.82 4.88 8.02
N GLU A 54 9.30 4.80 6.78
CA GLU A 54 9.65 5.98 5.97
C GLU A 54 8.44 6.88 5.69
N ALA A 55 7.22 6.33 5.70
CA ALA A 55 5.99 7.12 5.58
C ALA A 55 5.90 8.25 6.63
N PHE A 56 6.41 8.00 7.85
CA PHE A 56 6.44 8.99 8.93
C PHE A 56 7.46 10.11 8.70
N LEU A 57 8.47 9.89 7.84
CA LEU A 57 9.38 10.96 7.42
C LEU A 57 8.70 11.87 6.41
N ILE A 58 7.90 11.31 5.49
CA ILE A 58 7.15 12.06 4.48
C ILE A 58 6.16 13.03 5.13
N HIS A 59 5.57 12.66 6.27
CA HIS A 59 4.71 13.54 7.06
C HIS A 59 5.32 14.93 7.33
N ARG A 60 6.64 15.03 7.43
CA ARG A 60 7.32 16.27 7.82
C ARG A 60 7.26 17.33 6.72
N TYR A 61 7.38 16.94 5.46
CA TYR A 61 7.52 17.89 4.35
C TYR A 61 6.33 17.90 3.38
N ALA A 62 5.53 16.82 3.30
CA ALA A 62 4.37 16.79 2.41
C ALA A 62 3.22 17.67 2.92
N ALA A 63 2.54 18.43 2.06
CA ALA A 63 1.42 19.28 2.45
C ALA A 63 0.10 18.52 2.55
N PHE A 64 0.00 17.31 1.96
CA PHE A 64 -1.22 16.49 1.91
C PHE A 64 -2.42 17.28 1.40
N SER A 65 -2.23 18.06 0.33
CA SER A 65 -3.35 18.79 -0.25
C SER A 65 -4.44 17.83 -0.72
N VAL A 66 -5.70 18.25 -0.62
CA VAL A 66 -6.85 17.41 -1.02
C VAL A 66 -6.71 16.89 -2.46
N PRO A 67 -6.25 17.69 -3.46
CA PRO A 67 -6.00 17.17 -4.80
C PRO A 67 -4.93 16.08 -4.84
N SER A 68 -3.82 16.23 -4.11
CA SER A 68 -2.76 15.22 -4.03
C SER A 68 -3.25 13.92 -3.39
N VAL A 69 -4.05 14.01 -2.32
CA VAL A 69 -4.67 12.84 -1.68
C VAL A 69 -5.65 12.17 -2.63
N ALA A 70 -6.45 12.93 -3.39
CA ALA A 70 -7.36 12.40 -4.38
C ALA A 70 -6.62 11.65 -5.51
N ILE A 71 -5.50 12.21 -6.01
CA ILE A 71 -4.66 11.55 -7.01
C ILE A 71 -4.10 10.22 -6.48
N ALA A 72 -3.55 10.24 -5.26
CA ALA A 72 -3.00 9.02 -4.66
C ALA A 72 -4.09 7.96 -4.40
N LEU A 73 -5.24 8.37 -3.87
CA LEU A 73 -6.38 7.48 -3.66
C LEU A 73 -6.88 6.88 -4.99
N ALA A 74 -7.01 7.70 -6.03
CA ALA A 74 -7.43 7.21 -7.35
C ALA A 74 -6.43 6.19 -7.90
N TRP A 75 -5.12 6.46 -7.78
CA TRP A 75 -4.08 5.55 -8.23
C TRP A 75 -4.07 4.21 -7.49
N TYR A 76 -4.00 4.24 -6.16
CA TYR A 76 -3.94 3.01 -5.36
C TYR A 76 -5.28 2.28 -5.27
N GLY A 77 -6.40 2.99 -5.37
CA GLY A 77 -7.73 2.37 -5.49
C GLY A 77 -7.92 1.71 -6.86
N PHE A 78 -7.43 2.32 -7.94
CA PHE A 78 -7.39 1.66 -9.25
C PHE A 78 -6.52 0.41 -9.21
N ASN A 79 -5.34 0.48 -8.57
CA ASN A 79 -4.50 -0.69 -8.34
C ASN A 79 -5.26 -1.80 -7.60
N ASP A 80 -5.98 -1.50 -6.52
CA ASP A 80 -6.80 -2.50 -5.81
C ASP A 80 -7.83 -3.16 -6.73
N VAL A 81 -8.53 -2.36 -7.53
CA VAL A 81 -9.55 -2.86 -8.47
C VAL A 81 -8.94 -3.81 -9.49
N VAL A 82 -7.85 -3.40 -10.15
CA VAL A 82 -7.24 -4.17 -11.23
C VAL A 82 -6.52 -5.41 -10.72
N ASP A 83 -5.94 -5.32 -9.53
CA ASP A 83 -5.26 -6.44 -8.91
C ASP A 83 -6.28 -7.49 -8.46
N TYR A 84 -7.30 -7.11 -7.69
CA TYR A 84 -8.09 -8.11 -6.96
C TYR A 84 -9.51 -8.34 -7.48
N PHE A 85 -10.09 -7.41 -8.24
CA PHE A 85 -11.53 -7.44 -8.55
C PHE A 85 -11.84 -7.57 -10.05
N VAL A 86 -11.19 -6.77 -10.90
CA VAL A 86 -11.50 -6.67 -12.33
C VAL A 86 -10.20 -6.77 -13.15
N PRO A 87 -9.88 -7.92 -13.76
CA PRO A 87 -8.75 -8.03 -14.66
C PRO A 87 -9.01 -7.22 -15.93
N ILE A 88 -8.14 -6.26 -16.25
CA ILE A 88 -8.24 -5.42 -17.46
C ILE A 88 -7.42 -6.00 -18.64
N LEU A 89 -6.53 -6.96 -18.38
CA LEU A 89 -5.74 -7.73 -19.36
C LEU A 89 -5.78 -9.23 -19.01
N GLU A 90 -5.19 -10.10 -19.85
CA GLU A 90 -5.08 -11.53 -19.54
C GLU A 90 -4.22 -11.76 -18.28
N GLY A 91 -4.88 -12.07 -17.15
CA GLY A 91 -4.27 -12.43 -15.88
C GLY A 91 -4.39 -11.36 -14.77
N PRO A 92 -4.21 -11.76 -13.49
CA PRO A 92 -4.14 -10.83 -12.36
C PRO A 92 -2.88 -9.97 -12.44
N HIS A 93 -2.99 -8.69 -12.05
CA HIS A 93 -1.86 -7.74 -12.04
C HIS A 93 -1.13 -7.65 -10.70
N HIS A 94 -1.64 -8.34 -9.66
CA HIS A 94 -0.91 -8.50 -8.40
C HIS A 94 0.25 -9.48 -8.54
N THR A 95 1.20 -9.38 -7.61
CA THR A 95 2.22 -10.42 -7.45
C THR A 95 1.53 -11.76 -7.19
N VAL A 96 1.94 -12.82 -7.90
CA VAL A 96 1.34 -14.16 -7.76
C VAL A 96 1.36 -14.59 -6.29
N LEU A 97 0.19 -14.84 -5.72
CA LEU A 97 0.06 -15.39 -4.38
C LEU A 97 0.32 -16.89 -4.47
N ARG A 98 1.37 -17.38 -3.80
CA ARG A 98 1.73 -18.82 -3.88
C ARG A 98 0.66 -19.72 -3.29
N ALA A 99 -0.08 -19.21 -2.32
CA ALA A 99 -1.22 -19.92 -1.75
C ALA A 99 -2.32 -20.21 -2.80
N GLU A 100 -2.31 -19.56 -3.96
CA GLU A 100 -3.25 -19.79 -5.06
C GLU A 100 -2.74 -20.85 -6.06
N VAL A 101 -1.48 -21.30 -5.97
CA VAL A 101 -0.91 -22.25 -6.94
C VAL A 101 -1.32 -23.67 -6.57
N VAL A 102 -2.30 -24.20 -7.29
CA VAL A 102 -2.74 -25.60 -7.22
C VAL A 102 -2.33 -26.37 -8.47
N THR A 103 -2.49 -27.70 -8.45
CA THR A 103 -2.00 -28.64 -9.49
C THR A 103 -2.60 -28.39 -10.90
N GLY A 104 -3.54 -27.44 -11.04
CA GLY A 104 -4.17 -27.04 -12.31
C GLY A 104 -4.06 -25.56 -12.70
N GLY A 105 -3.33 -24.71 -11.94
CA GLY A 105 -3.20 -23.28 -12.22
C GLY A 105 -3.25 -22.39 -10.96
N ILE A 106 -3.47 -21.09 -11.15
CA ILE A 106 -3.78 -20.15 -10.07
C ILE A 106 -5.28 -20.26 -9.79
N ASP A 107 -5.63 -20.67 -8.56
CA ASP A 107 -7.00 -20.78 -8.07
C ASP A 107 -7.32 -19.59 -7.14
N HIS A 108 -8.03 -18.62 -7.69
CA HIS A 108 -8.52 -17.44 -6.98
C HIS A 108 -9.71 -17.72 -6.06
N SER A 109 -10.20 -18.96 -5.97
CA SER A 109 -11.27 -19.35 -5.02
C SER A 109 -10.75 -19.64 -3.61
N LEU A 110 -9.43 -19.59 -3.42
CA LEU A 110 -8.82 -19.83 -2.12
C LEU A 110 -8.89 -18.59 -1.23
N PRO A 111 -9.12 -18.74 0.10
CA PRO A 111 -9.23 -17.61 1.03
C PRO A 111 -8.05 -16.65 1.02
N ALA A 112 -6.90 -17.10 0.49
CA ALA A 112 -5.70 -16.29 0.30
C ALA A 112 -5.93 -15.06 -0.59
N HIS A 113 -6.69 -15.21 -1.69
CA HIS A 113 -7.01 -14.09 -2.59
C HIS A 113 -7.82 -13.03 -1.85
N ASP A 114 -8.92 -13.47 -1.23
CA ASP A 114 -9.85 -12.61 -0.51
C ASP A 114 -9.19 -11.90 0.68
N LEU A 115 -8.30 -12.59 1.41
CA LEU A 115 -7.55 -12.00 2.52
C LEU A 115 -6.53 -10.96 2.04
N ALA A 116 -5.81 -11.24 0.96
CA ALA A 116 -4.87 -10.28 0.36
C ALA A 116 -5.61 -9.05 -0.19
N ALA A 117 -6.74 -9.25 -0.87
CA ALA A 117 -7.60 -8.20 -1.39
C ALA A 117 -8.17 -7.33 -0.27
N ALA A 118 -8.76 -7.94 0.76
CA ALA A 118 -9.31 -7.24 1.91
C ALA A 118 -8.23 -6.40 2.61
N TRP A 119 -7.04 -6.96 2.79
CA TRP A 119 -5.93 -6.23 3.41
C TRP A 119 -5.46 -5.06 2.54
N ALA A 120 -5.39 -5.24 1.22
CA ALA A 120 -5.03 -4.16 0.30
C ALA A 120 -6.00 -2.98 0.40
N VAL A 121 -7.32 -3.25 0.42
CA VAL A 121 -8.36 -2.22 0.59
C VAL A 121 -8.26 -1.53 1.95
N VAL A 122 -8.07 -2.28 3.04
CA VAL A 122 -7.87 -1.72 4.38
C VAL A 122 -6.68 -0.77 4.42
N LEU A 123 -5.57 -1.13 3.76
CA LEU A 123 -4.39 -0.27 3.70
C LEU A 123 -4.63 1.00 2.87
N THR A 124 -5.45 0.96 1.82
CA THR A 124 -5.87 2.16 1.08
C THR A 124 -6.69 3.09 1.97
N PHE A 125 -7.62 2.55 2.76
CA PHE A 125 -8.39 3.35 3.72
C PHE A 125 -7.51 3.92 4.83
N LEU A 126 -6.58 3.13 5.36
CA LEU A 126 -5.63 3.59 6.37
C LEU A 126 -4.77 4.74 5.85
N ALA A 127 -4.16 4.59 4.66
CA ALA A 127 -3.34 5.64 4.06
C ALA A 127 -4.16 6.92 3.81
N THR A 128 -5.39 6.78 3.32
CA THR A 128 -6.30 7.92 3.09
C THR A 128 -6.64 8.63 4.40
N PHE A 129 -7.01 7.86 5.43
CA PHE A 129 -7.33 8.41 6.74
C PHE A 129 -6.15 9.16 7.35
N LEU A 130 -4.95 8.56 7.35
CA LEU A 130 -3.74 9.17 7.90
C LEU A 130 -3.33 10.43 7.13
N ALA A 131 -3.45 10.43 5.79
CA ALA A 131 -3.15 11.59 4.96
C ALA A 131 -4.09 12.77 5.28
N LEU A 132 -5.41 12.51 5.36
CA LEU A 132 -6.39 13.54 5.67
C LEU A 132 -6.28 14.03 7.11
N ALA A 133 -6.05 13.14 8.08
CA ALA A 133 -5.81 13.52 9.47
C ALA A 133 -4.57 14.42 9.61
N THR A 134 -3.49 14.08 8.90
CA THR A 134 -2.27 14.89 8.86
C THR A 134 -2.54 16.26 8.25
N ARG A 135 -3.32 16.33 7.15
CA ARG A 135 -3.74 17.60 6.55
C ARG A 135 -4.52 18.47 7.53
N VAL A 136 -5.50 17.90 8.22
CA VAL A 136 -6.33 18.62 9.20
C VAL A 136 -5.44 19.22 10.31
N GLU A 137 -4.51 18.44 10.85
CA GLU A 137 -3.62 18.90 11.91
C GLU A 137 -2.68 20.02 11.42
N LYS A 138 -2.15 19.91 10.20
CA LYS A 138 -1.33 20.97 9.60
C LYS A 138 -2.09 22.27 9.41
N VAL A 139 -3.33 22.21 8.94
CA VAL A 139 -4.19 23.39 8.77
C VAL A 139 -4.52 24.03 10.12
N LYS A 140 -4.81 23.23 11.15
CA LYS A 140 -5.08 23.74 12.52
C LYS A 140 -3.88 24.49 13.09
N ARG A 141 -2.66 23.95 12.94
CA ARG A 141 -1.43 24.60 13.41
C ARG A 141 -1.19 25.93 12.71
N ALA A 142 -1.33 25.95 11.39
CA ALA A 142 -1.17 27.18 10.61
C ALA A 142 -2.20 28.27 10.99
N ALA A 143 -3.43 27.89 11.36
CA ALA A 143 -4.46 28.83 11.79
C ALA A 143 -4.33 29.30 13.25
N GLY A 144 -3.61 28.55 14.10
CA GLY A 144 -3.33 28.94 15.49
C GLY A 144 -2.11 29.86 15.63
N GLU A 145 -1.29 29.96 14.58
CA GLU A 145 -0.09 30.82 14.50
C GLU A 145 -0.39 32.22 13.89
N SER A 146 -1.61 32.44 13.38
CA SER A 146 -2.09 33.70 12.79
C SER A 146 -2.89 34.55 13.78
#